data_AF-A0A7W4UL11-F1
#
_entry.id   AF-A0A7W4UL11-F1
#
_cell.length_a   1.000
_cell.length_b   1.000
_cell.length_c   1.000
_cell.angle_alpha   90.00
_cell.angle_beta   90.00
_cell.angle_gamma   90.00
#
_symmetry.space_group_name_H-M   'P 1'
#
loop_
_entity.id
_entity.type
_entity.pdbx_description
1 polymer ?
#
loop_
_entity_poly.entity_id
_entity_poly.type
_entity_poly.pdbx_seq_one_letter_code
_entity_poly.pdbx_strand_id
1 'polypeptide(L)'
;MRAAAGLPDETSVVNHDLPMRSLDDARDGSKALAALDTVELAVRFLARALHVPPDEARQILQLGAARRGVDLASYASTVLDPLDR
;
A
#
# COMPACT_ATOMS: atom_id res chain seq x y z
N MET A 1 4.36 26.49 50.87
CA MET A 1 4.44 26.78 49.42
C MET A 1 3.16 26.31 48.76
N ARG A 2 2.50 27.18 47.98
CA ARG A 2 1.30 26.89 47.16
C ARG A 2 1.74 26.61 45.71
N ALA A 3 1.02 25.70 45.05
CA ALA A 3 0.71 25.57 43.61
C ALA A 3 0.75 24.06 43.25
N ALA A 4 -0.38 23.38 43.06
CA ALA A 4 -1.36 23.44 41.97
C ALA A 4 -1.07 22.41 40.87
N ALA A 5 -2.15 21.73 40.47
CA ALA A 5 -2.26 20.61 39.56
C ALA A 5 -1.47 20.76 38.24
N GLY A 6 -0.84 19.67 37.81
CA GLY A 6 -0.49 19.40 36.41
C GLY A 6 -1.17 18.11 35.98
N LEU A 7 -2.40 18.24 35.48
CA LEU A 7 -3.13 17.20 34.74
C LEU A 7 -2.34 16.80 33.46
N PRO A 8 -2.60 15.62 32.89
CA PRO A 8 -1.77 15.04 31.85
C PRO A 8 -1.83 15.90 30.58
N ASP A 9 -0.74 15.83 29.83
CA ASP A 9 -0.57 16.42 28.51
C ASP A 9 -1.64 15.85 27.56
N GLU A 10 -2.85 16.42 27.61
CA GLU A 10 -3.87 16.25 26.59
C GLU A 10 -3.30 16.86 25.32
N THR A 11 -2.57 16.03 24.58
CA THR A 11 -2.29 16.26 23.18
C THR A 11 -3.63 16.23 22.47
N SER A 12 -4.29 17.38 22.45
CA SER A 12 -5.52 17.60 21.71
C SER A 12 -5.17 17.44 20.24
N VAL A 13 -5.44 16.25 19.69
CA VAL A 13 -5.36 15.99 18.26
C VAL A 13 -6.50 16.76 17.63
N VAL A 14 -6.22 17.99 17.23
CA VAL A 14 -7.13 18.79 16.41
C VAL A 14 -7.16 18.15 15.02
N ASN A 15 -8.37 18.01 14.44
CA ASN A 15 -8.63 17.40 13.12
C ASN A 15 -7.78 17.95 11.95
N HIS A 16 -6.98 18.99 12.19
CA HIS A 16 -6.05 19.55 11.23
C HIS A 16 -4.80 18.67 10.98
N ASP A 17 -4.51 17.71 11.87
CA ASP A 17 -3.38 16.78 11.77
C ASP A 17 -3.69 15.47 11.02
N LEU A 18 -4.94 15.28 10.58
CA LEU A 18 -5.31 14.13 9.76
C LEU A 18 -5.03 14.45 8.29
N PRO A 19 -4.19 13.68 7.58
CA PRO A 19 -3.79 13.96 6.20
C PRO A 19 -4.91 13.76 5.17
N MET A 20 -6.15 13.56 5.59
CA MET A 20 -7.30 13.30 4.72
C MET A 20 -8.19 14.54 4.67
N ARG A 21 -7.95 15.40 3.68
CA ARG A 21 -8.64 16.68 3.51
C ARG A 21 -10.10 16.53 3.03
N SER A 22 -10.52 15.33 2.62
CA SER A 22 -11.90 15.00 2.25
C SER A 22 -12.21 13.50 2.40
N LEU A 23 -13.52 13.14 2.44
CA LEU A 23 -13.97 11.73 2.40
C LEU A 23 -13.56 11.02 1.10
N ASP A 24 -13.38 11.77 0.01
CA ASP A 24 -12.93 11.20 -1.26
C ASP A 24 -11.44 10.86 -1.22
N ASP A 25 -10.60 11.69 -0.59
CA ASP A 25 -9.19 11.37 -0.36
C ASP A 25 -9.02 10.09 0.49
N ALA A 26 -9.90 9.89 1.48
CA ALA A 26 -9.90 8.69 2.31
C ALA A 26 -10.26 7.42 1.52
N ARG A 27 -11.23 7.53 0.59
CA ARG A 27 -11.63 6.43 -0.30
C ARG A 27 -10.56 6.11 -1.33
N ASP A 28 -9.90 7.12 -1.88
CA ASP A 28 -8.81 6.91 -2.82
C ASP A 28 -7.55 6.39 -2.11
N GLY A 29 -7.33 6.79 -0.85
CA GLY A 29 -6.31 6.21 0.02
C GLY A 29 -6.51 4.71 0.28
N SER A 30 -7.75 4.24 0.51
CA SER A 30 -7.99 2.80 0.74
C SER A 30 -7.80 1.97 -0.54
N LYS A 31 -8.21 2.50 -1.70
CA LYS A 31 -7.95 1.86 -3.00
C LYS A 31 -6.46 1.79 -3.31
N ALA A 32 -5.72 2.87 -3.03
CA ALA A 32 -4.27 2.90 -3.21
C ALA A 32 -3.57 1.89 -2.29
N LEU A 33 -4.03 1.73 -1.04
CA LEU A 33 -3.49 0.75 -0.11
C LEU A 33 -3.76 -0.69 -0.57
N ALA A 34 -4.99 -0.99 -0.99
CA ALA A 34 -5.34 -2.31 -1.53
C ALA A 34 -4.53 -2.63 -2.81
N ALA A 35 -4.26 -1.63 -3.65
CA ALA A 35 -3.40 -1.79 -4.82
C ALA A 35 -1.94 -2.08 -4.44
N LEU A 36 -1.41 -1.43 -3.40
CA LEU A 36 -0.06 -1.72 -2.88
C LEU A 36 0.05 -3.15 -2.34
N ASP A 37 -0.95 -3.60 -1.59
CA ASP A 37 -1.00 -4.97 -1.06
C ASP A 37 -1.04 -6.01 -2.20
N THR A 38 -1.82 -5.72 -3.25
CA THR A 38 -1.91 -6.58 -4.45
C THR A 38 -0.56 -6.68 -5.17
N VAL A 39 0.14 -5.56 -5.33
CA VAL A 39 1.47 -5.53 -5.96
C VAL A 39 2.47 -6.34 -5.13
N GLU A 40 2.50 -6.18 -3.81
CA GLU A 40 3.43 -6.95 -2.97
C GLU A 40 3.13 -8.44 -2.91
N LEU A 41 1.86 -8.84 -2.96
CA LEU A 41 1.49 -10.25 -3.11
C LEU A 41 2.01 -10.81 -4.44
N ALA A 42 1.86 -10.08 -5.54
CA ALA A 42 2.38 -10.49 -6.84
C ALA A 42 3.91 -10.59 -6.86
N VAL A 43 4.62 -9.66 -6.21
CA VAL A 43 6.09 -9.71 -6.06
C VAL A 43 6.51 -10.98 -5.31
N ARG A 44 5.88 -11.30 -4.18
CA ARG A 44 6.20 -12.51 -3.39
C ARG A 44 5.89 -13.79 -4.17
N PHE A 45 4.77 -13.81 -4.89
CA PHE A 45 4.41 -14.92 -5.77
C PHE A 45 5.48 -15.15 -6.84
N LEU A 46 5.88 -14.09 -7.57
CA LEU A 46 6.90 -14.18 -8.61
C LEU A 46 8.28 -14.57 -8.06
N ALA A 47 8.68 -13.98 -6.93
CA ALA A 47 9.93 -14.34 -6.25
C ALA A 47 9.98 -15.84 -5.93
N ARG A 48 8.87 -16.39 -5.43
CA ARG A 48 8.75 -17.82 -5.13
C ARG A 48 8.71 -18.69 -6.40
N ALA A 49 7.93 -18.29 -7.40
CA ALA A 49 7.72 -19.06 -8.62
C ALA A 49 8.97 -19.11 -9.52
N LEU A 50 9.74 -18.02 -9.55
CA LEU A 50 10.92 -17.88 -10.40
C LEU A 50 12.24 -18.16 -9.65
N HIS A 51 12.18 -18.41 -8.33
CA HIS A 51 13.36 -18.57 -7.47
C HIS A 51 14.32 -17.38 -7.50
N VAL A 52 13.78 -16.16 -7.51
CA VAL A 52 14.55 -14.90 -7.55
C VAL A 52 14.29 -14.04 -6.31
N PRO A 53 15.19 -13.11 -5.96
CA PRO A 53 14.96 -12.15 -4.88
C PRO A 53 13.74 -11.24 -5.14
N PRO A 54 13.09 -10.71 -4.10
CA PRO A 54 11.92 -9.83 -4.24
C PRO A 54 12.17 -8.60 -5.11
N ASP A 55 13.36 -8.00 -5.06
CA ASP A 55 13.68 -6.82 -5.87
C ASP A 55 13.76 -7.15 -7.36
N GLU A 56 14.29 -8.32 -7.71
CA GLU A 56 14.30 -8.82 -9.08
C GLU A 56 12.87 -9.17 -9.55
N ALA A 57 12.08 -9.82 -8.69
CA ALA A 57 10.66 -10.07 -8.97
C ALA A 57 9.86 -8.78 -9.21
N ARG A 58 10.16 -7.71 -8.45
CA ARG A 58 9.55 -6.39 -8.65
C ARG A 58 9.93 -5.78 -10.00
N GLN A 59 11.19 -5.89 -10.43
CA GLN A 59 11.60 -5.44 -11.76
C GLN A 59 10.92 -6.23 -12.88
N ILE A 60 10.79 -7.56 -12.72
CA ILE A 60 10.09 -8.42 -13.67
C ILE A 60 8.62 -8.02 -13.79
N LEU A 61 7.95 -7.76 -12.66
CA LEU A 61 6.56 -7.31 -12.63
C LEU A 61 6.39 -5.96 -13.33
N GLN A 62 7.25 -4.98 -13.03
CA GLN A 62 7.25 -3.66 -13.66
C GLN A 62 7.48 -3.74 -15.17
N LEU A 63 8.46 -4.54 -15.61
CA LEU A 63 8.74 -4.74 -17.02
C LEU A 63 7.58 -5.43 -17.74
N GLY A 64 6.91 -6.37 -17.08
CA GLY A 64 5.72 -7.04 -17.62
C GLY A 64 4.55 -6.07 -17.83
N ALA A 65 4.27 -5.22 -16.84
CA ALA A 65 3.25 -4.17 -16.94
C ALA A 65 3.56 -3.19 -18.08
N ALA A 66 4.81 -2.69 -18.13
CA ALA A 66 5.26 -1.77 -19.16
C ALA A 66 5.18 -2.36 -20.58
N ARG A 67 5.60 -3.62 -20.77
CA ARG A 67 5.51 -4.33 -22.06
C ARG A 67 4.07 -4.51 -22.55
N ARG A 68 3.11 -4.59 -21.63
CA ARG A 68 1.68 -4.74 -21.96
C ARG A 68 0.94 -3.41 -22.01
N GLY A 69 1.60 -2.29 -21.66
CA GLY A 69 0.96 -0.98 -21.62
C GLY A 69 -0.18 -0.87 -20.60
N VAL A 70 -0.10 -1.64 -19.51
CA VAL A 70 -1.10 -1.63 -18.42
C VAL A 70 -0.48 -1.08 -17.14
N ASP A 71 -1.32 -0.63 -16.21
CA ASP A 71 -0.82 -0.23 -14.90
C ASP A 71 -0.35 -1.43 -14.08
N LEU A 72 0.54 -1.16 -13.13
CA LEU A 72 1.21 -2.18 -12.34
C LEU A 72 0.24 -2.99 -11.47
N ALA A 73 -0.81 -2.36 -10.94
CA ALA A 73 -1.77 -3.02 -10.06
C ALA A 73 -2.67 -3.97 -10.86
N SER A 74 -3.17 -3.55 -12.02
CA SER A 74 -3.93 -4.43 -12.94
C SER A 74 -3.10 -5.62 -13.42
N TYR A 75 -1.82 -5.39 -13.72
CA TYR A 75 -0.91 -6.48 -14.07
C TYR A 75 -0.66 -7.43 -12.90
N ALA A 76 -0.47 -6.90 -11.69
CA ALA A 76 -0.32 -7.70 -10.48
C ALA A 76 -1.55 -8.60 -10.23
N SER A 77 -2.77 -8.07 -10.36
CA SER A 77 -4.00 -8.87 -10.27
C SER A 77 -4.04 -10.00 -11.30
N THR A 78 -3.63 -9.73 -12.54
CA THR A 78 -3.57 -10.74 -13.61
C THR A 78 -2.58 -11.86 -13.29
N VAL A 79 -1.44 -11.52 -12.68
CA VAL A 79 -0.42 -12.48 -12.24
C VAL A 79 -0.94 -13.36 -11.10
N LEU A 80 -1.83 -12.84 -10.25
CA LEU A 80 -2.41 -13.55 -9.11
C LEU A 80 -3.67 -14.35 -9.44
N ASP A 81 -4.38 -14.07 -10.54
CA ASP A 81 -5.59 -14.78 -10.99
C ASP A 81 -5.48 -16.34 -11.00
N PRO A 82 -4.31 -16.96 -11.30
CA PRO A 82 -4.16 -18.42 -11.19
C PRO A 82 -4.26 -18.97 -9.76
N LEU A 83 -4.19 -18.15 -8.71
CA LEU A 83 -4.23 -18.57 -7.30
C LEU A 83 -5.66 -18.71 -6.75
N ASP A 84 -6.66 -18.14 -7.42
CA ASP A 84 -8.06 -18.13 -6.98
C ASP A 84 -8.88 -19.32 -7.55
N ARG A 85 -8.22 -20.30 -8.20
CA ARG A 85 -8.82 -21.51 -8.79
C ARG A 85 -8.27 -22.79 -8.17
#